data_AF-A0A4Y6V6H7-F1
#
_entry.id   AF-A0A4Y6V6H7-F1
#
_cell.length_a   1.000
_cell.length_b   1.000
_cell.length_c   1.000
_cell.angle_alpha   90.00
_cell.angle_beta   90.00
_cell.angle_gamma   90.00
#
_symmetry.space_group_name_H-M   'P 1'
#
loop_
_entity.id
_entity.type
_entity.pdbx_description
1 polymer ?
#
loop_
_entity_poly.entity_id
_entity_poly.type
_entity_poly.pdbx_seq_one_letter_code
_entity_poly.pdbx_strand_id
1 'polypeptide(L)'
;MAGNGPVKTGRPNSRTKKRQDKFLLHLALSGNISEAGRVAEVQRGTLYKWKDADPDFCARWEDSLEEAADFLEAEARRRAVEGYDEPITYGGKVVCNPETGHPLIRKKYSDGLMAFLLKAHRPARFKSAEGAALSGAISINISHDDGAL
;
A
#
# COMPACT_ATOMS: atom_id res chain seq x y z
N MET A 1 49.83 -18.78 -8.19
CA MET A 1 49.50 -17.37 -8.46
C MET A 1 48.79 -17.29 -9.81
N ALA A 2 47.46 -17.45 -9.84
CA ALA A 2 46.68 -17.28 -11.06
C ALA A 2 46.08 -15.87 -11.07
N GLY A 3 46.41 -15.09 -12.10
CA GLY A 3 46.08 -13.68 -12.22
C GLY A 3 44.58 -13.43 -12.33
N ASN A 4 44.06 -12.57 -11.45
CA ASN A 4 42.72 -12.03 -11.52
C ASN A 4 42.69 -10.98 -12.64
N GLY A 5 42.07 -11.30 -13.78
CA GLY A 5 41.90 -10.38 -14.90
C GLY A 5 40.95 -9.22 -14.54
N PRO A 6 41.08 -8.05 -15.18
CA PRO A 6 40.30 -6.88 -14.83
C PRO A 6 38.81 -7.10 -15.13
N VAL A 7 37.96 -6.86 -14.12
CA VAL A 7 36.51 -6.80 -14.29
C VAL A 7 36.19 -5.64 -15.23
N LYS A 8 35.64 -5.94 -16.42
CA LYS A 8 35.25 -4.92 -17.39
C LYS A 8 34.03 -4.15 -16.86
N THR A 9 34.24 -2.94 -16.37
CA THR A 9 33.18 -1.97 -16.04
C THR A 9 32.57 -1.44 -17.34
N GLY A 10 31.47 -2.05 -17.78
CA GLY A 10 30.69 -1.61 -18.95
C GLY A 10 29.94 -0.30 -18.66
N ARG A 11 29.90 0.60 -19.65
CA ARG A 11 29.12 1.85 -19.63
C ARG A 11 27.66 1.55 -19.24
N PRO A 12 27.00 2.34 -18.37
CA PRO A 12 25.63 2.05 -17.95
C PRO A 12 24.71 1.97 -19.17
N ASN A 13 24.08 0.82 -19.35
CA ASN A 13 23.18 0.57 -20.48
C ASN A 13 21.95 1.48 -20.34
N SER A 14 21.82 2.45 -21.26
CA SER A 14 20.70 3.40 -21.31
C SER A 14 19.33 2.70 -21.23
N ARG A 15 19.20 1.49 -21.79
CA ARG A 15 17.96 0.69 -21.71
C ARG A 15 17.69 0.18 -20.30
N THR A 16 18.72 -0.23 -19.57
CA THR A 16 18.60 -0.67 -18.17
C THR A 16 18.12 0.49 -17.31
N LYS A 17 18.75 1.67 -17.44
CA LYS A 17 18.36 2.86 -16.68
C LYS A 17 16.91 3.25 -16.92
N LYS A 18 16.45 3.26 -18.19
CA LYS A 18 15.04 3.53 -18.52
C LYS A 18 14.07 2.54 -17.86
N ARG A 19 14.43 1.26 -17.76
CA ARG A 19 13.59 0.24 -17.11
C ARG A 19 13.60 0.38 -15.59
N GLN A 20 14.75 0.70 -15.00
CA GLN A 20 14.84 1.05 -13.57
C GLN A 20 13.96 2.27 -13.26
N ASP A 21 14.04 3.34 -14.06
CA ASP A 21 13.24 4.55 -13.84
C ASP A 21 11.73 4.26 -13.99
N LYS A 22 11.32 3.49 -15.00
CA LYS A 22 9.92 3.06 -15.19
C LYS A 22 9.44 2.18 -14.02
N PHE A 23 10.30 1.31 -13.51
CA PHE A 23 10.01 0.47 -12.35
C PHE A 23 9.79 1.32 -11.10
N LEU A 24 10.74 2.20 -10.78
CA LEU A 24 10.70 3.04 -9.57
C LEU A 24 9.49 3.97 -9.56
N LEU A 25 9.18 4.59 -10.70
CA LEU A 25 7.99 5.44 -10.84
C LEU A 25 6.69 4.68 -10.49
N HIS A 26 6.54 3.44 -10.98
CA HIS A 26 5.35 2.65 -10.66
C HIS A 26 5.38 2.09 -9.25
N LEU A 27 6.56 1.79 -8.71
CA LEU A 27 6.70 1.35 -7.33
C LEU A 27 6.26 2.46 -6.36
N ALA A 28 6.64 3.72 -6.64
CA ALA A 28 6.24 4.90 -5.86
C ALA A 28 4.72 5.12 -5.82
N LEU A 29 4.00 4.69 -6.85
CA LEU A 29 2.55 4.85 -6.92
C LEU A 29 1.75 3.75 -6.22
N SER A 30 2.27 2.51 -6.19
CA SER A 30 1.48 1.36 -5.73
C SER A 30 2.11 0.51 -4.63
N GLY A 31 3.41 0.65 -4.38
CA GLY A 31 4.18 -0.23 -3.49
C GLY A 31 4.26 -1.68 -3.97
N ASN A 32 3.68 -2.01 -5.13
CA ASN A 32 3.56 -3.37 -5.62
C ASN A 32 4.71 -3.73 -6.58
N ILE A 33 5.69 -4.46 -6.07
CA ILE A 33 6.89 -4.89 -6.81
C ILE A 33 6.53 -5.70 -8.06
N SER A 34 5.55 -6.60 -7.98
CA SER A 34 5.16 -7.47 -9.10
C SER A 34 4.51 -6.67 -10.22
N GLU A 35 3.63 -5.74 -9.86
CA GLU A 35 2.99 -4.84 -10.81
C GLU A 35 4.00 -3.90 -11.45
N ALA A 36 4.81 -3.20 -10.66
CA ALA A 36 5.85 -2.30 -11.14
C ALA A 36 6.86 -3.02 -12.05
N GLY A 37 7.23 -4.26 -11.72
CA GLY A 37 8.07 -5.11 -12.56
C GLY A 37 7.42 -5.44 -13.90
N ARG A 38 6.13 -5.79 -13.91
CA ARG A 38 5.37 -6.02 -15.16
C ARG A 38 5.35 -4.77 -16.03
N VAL A 39 5.13 -3.59 -15.44
CA VAL A 39 5.12 -2.32 -16.19
C VAL A 39 6.50 -1.97 -16.74
N ALA A 40 7.57 -2.20 -15.97
CA ALA A 40 8.95 -2.05 -16.44
C ALA A 40 9.41 -3.14 -17.42
N GLU A 41 8.57 -4.15 -17.63
CA GLU A 41 8.82 -5.38 -18.38
C GLU A 41 9.98 -6.20 -17.79
N VAL A 42 10.32 -6.03 -16.50
CA VAL A 42 11.45 -6.69 -15.84
C VAL A 42 10.94 -7.79 -14.90
N GLN A 43 11.53 -8.97 -15.00
CA GLN A 43 11.26 -10.05 -14.05
C GLN A 43 11.75 -9.70 -12.65
N ARG A 44 10.99 -10.10 -11.62
CA ARG A 44 11.28 -9.81 -10.21
C ARG A 44 12.70 -10.22 -9.77
N GLY A 45 13.22 -11.36 -10.26
CA GLY A 45 14.59 -11.78 -9.94
C GLY A 45 15.67 -10.82 -10.47
N THR A 46 15.46 -10.21 -11.64
CA THR A 46 16.39 -9.22 -12.21
C THR A 46 16.35 -7.90 -11.43
N LEU A 47 15.16 -7.51 -10.96
CA LEU A 47 14.99 -6.32 -10.11
C LEU A 47 15.79 -6.43 -8.81
N TYR A 48 15.72 -7.57 -8.11
CA TYR A 48 16.53 -7.79 -6.91
C TYR A 48 18.02 -7.86 -7.22
N LYS A 49 18.44 -8.47 -8.34
CA LYS A 49 19.85 -8.42 -8.77
C LYS A 49 20.35 -6.99 -8.96
N TRP A 50 19.53 -6.09 -9.49
CA TRP A 50 19.89 -4.66 -9.56
C TRP A 50 19.99 -4.04 -8.17
N LYS A 51 19.02 -4.32 -7.29
CA LYS A 51 19.03 -3.84 -5.90
C LYS A 51 20.28 -4.26 -5.14
N ASP A 52 20.72 -5.51 -5.31
CA ASP A 52 21.90 -6.06 -4.62
C ASP A 52 23.23 -5.53 -5.19
N ALA A 53 23.26 -5.25 -6.50
CA ALA A 53 24.49 -4.85 -7.20
C ALA A 53 24.71 -3.32 -7.22
N ASP A 54 23.66 -2.53 -7.05
CA ASP A 54 23.68 -1.07 -7.21
C ASP A 54 23.04 -0.40 -5.97
N PRO A 55 23.87 0.10 -5.02
CA PRO A 55 23.39 0.79 -3.83
C PRO A 55 22.54 2.03 -4.13
N ASP A 56 22.79 2.75 -5.23
CA ASP A 56 22.01 3.94 -5.60
C ASP A 56 20.61 3.53 -6.06
N PHE A 57 20.52 2.45 -6.84
CA PHE A 57 19.23 1.88 -7.22
C PHE A 57 18.48 1.32 -6.00
N CYS A 58 19.19 0.71 -5.04
CA CYS A 58 18.60 0.27 -3.78
C CYS A 58 18.02 1.43 -2.98
N ALA A 59 18.75 2.53 -2.82
CA ALA A 59 18.26 3.70 -2.09
C ALA A 59 16.98 4.25 -2.74
N ARG A 60 16.99 4.46 -4.06
CA ARG A 60 15.81 4.93 -4.80
C ARG A 60 14.62 3.98 -4.73
N TRP A 61 14.88 2.68 -4.63
CA TRP A 61 13.85 1.67 -4.42
C TRP A 61 13.16 1.85 -3.08
N GLU A 62 13.93 1.96 -2.00
CA GLU A 62 13.38 2.18 -0.67
C GLU A 62 12.63 3.52 -0.61
N ASP A 63 13.19 4.60 -1.16
CA ASP A 63 12.50 5.89 -1.25
C ASP A 63 11.15 5.78 -1.97
N SER A 64 11.08 4.99 -3.03
CA SER A 64 9.81 4.74 -3.74
C SER A 64 8.81 3.97 -2.87
N LEU A 65 9.27 3.05 -2.02
CA LEU A 65 8.36 2.34 -1.11
C LEU A 65 7.81 3.25 -0.03
N GLU A 66 8.62 4.17 0.50
CA GLU A 66 8.18 5.19 1.46
C GLU A 66 7.16 6.14 0.80
N GLU A 67 7.40 6.60 -0.44
CA GLU A 67 6.42 7.42 -1.16
C GLU A 67 5.08 6.69 -1.37
N ALA A 68 5.12 5.39 -1.70
CA ALA A 68 3.91 4.59 -1.81
C ALA A 68 3.18 4.42 -0.47
N ALA A 69 3.93 4.31 0.63
CA ALA A 69 3.36 4.26 1.97
C ALA A 69 2.68 5.60 2.33
N ASP A 70 3.31 6.73 2.04
CA ASP A 70 2.74 8.07 2.23
C ASP A 70 1.41 8.24 1.47
N PHE A 71 1.34 7.78 0.21
CA PHE A 71 0.08 7.78 -0.56
C PHE A 71 -1.01 6.92 0.09
N LEU A 72 -0.65 5.74 0.58
CA LEU A 72 -1.58 4.85 1.26
C LEU A 72 -2.09 5.46 2.58
N GLU A 73 -1.21 6.09 3.35
CA GLU A 73 -1.57 6.81 4.57
C GLU A 73 -2.49 8.00 4.29
N ALA A 74 -2.24 8.74 3.21
CA ALA A 74 -3.09 9.84 2.78
C ALA A 74 -4.51 9.37 2.45
N GLU A 75 -4.65 8.27 1.69
CA GLU A 75 -5.98 7.71 1.39
C GLU A 75 -6.66 7.14 2.63
N ALA A 76 -5.89 6.51 3.53
CA ALA A 76 -6.43 6.04 4.80
C ALA A 76 -6.98 7.20 5.64
N ARG A 77 -6.25 8.31 5.71
CA ARG A 77 -6.69 9.54 6.38
C ARG A 77 -7.93 10.13 5.71
N ARG A 78 -7.96 10.21 4.38
CA ARG A 78 -9.11 10.71 3.64
C ARG A 78 -10.36 9.89 3.92
N ARG A 79 -10.28 8.55 3.91
CA ARG A 79 -11.39 7.66 4.30
C ARG A 79 -11.84 7.82 5.74
N ALA A 80 -10.90 8.02 6.65
CA ALA A 80 -11.19 8.19 8.07
C ALA A 80 -11.84 9.55 8.38
N VAL A 81 -11.34 10.63 7.79
CA VAL A 81 -11.70 12.01 8.16
C VAL A 81 -12.74 12.61 7.22
N GLU A 82 -12.58 12.45 5.91
CA GLU A 82 -13.49 13.02 4.91
C GLU A 82 -14.60 12.04 4.53
N GLY A 83 -14.34 10.73 4.68
CA GLY A 83 -15.27 9.67 4.31
C GLY A 83 -15.38 9.48 2.80
N TYR A 84 -16.11 8.45 2.38
CA TYR A 84 -16.34 8.11 0.97
C TYR A 84 -17.83 7.91 0.70
N ASP A 85 -18.17 7.98 -0.57
CA ASP A 85 -19.54 7.90 -1.04
C ASP A 85 -19.90 6.41 -1.22
N GLU A 86 -20.98 5.98 -0.57
CA GLU A 86 -21.43 4.59 -0.59
C GLU A 86 -22.90 4.54 -1.04
N PRO A 87 -23.25 3.73 -2.04
CA PRO A 87 -24.64 3.49 -2.41
C PRO A 87 -25.42 2.86 -1.26
N ILE A 88 -26.60 3.40 -0.98
CA ILE A 88 -27.53 2.81 -0.02
C ILE A 88 -28.08 1.53 -0.64
N THR A 89 -27.99 0.42 0.10
CA THR A 89 -28.53 -0.87 -0.30
C THR A 89 -29.60 -1.36 0.69
N TYR A 90 -30.61 -2.07 0.17
CA TYR A 90 -31.64 -2.74 0.96
C TYR A 90 -31.95 -4.10 0.34
N GLY A 91 -31.85 -5.17 1.12
CA GLY A 91 -32.03 -6.54 0.63
C GLY A 91 -31.06 -6.93 -0.49
N GLY A 92 -29.82 -6.43 -0.45
CA GLY A 92 -28.78 -6.70 -1.46
C GLY A 92 -28.96 -5.94 -2.78
N LYS A 93 -29.92 -4.99 -2.86
CA LYS A 93 -30.15 -4.16 -4.05
C LYS A 93 -29.84 -2.71 -3.76
N VAL A 94 -29.25 -2.02 -4.73
CA VAL A 94 -29.03 -0.57 -4.66
C VAL A 94 -30.39 0.14 -4.68
N VAL A 95 -30.58 1.07 -3.75
CA VAL A 95 -31.76 1.90 -3.69
C VAL A 95 -31.53 3.11 -4.60
N CYS A 96 -32.44 3.33 -5.56
CA CYS A 96 -32.38 4.47 -6.47
C CYS A 96 -33.45 5.51 -6.12
N ASN A 97 -33.18 6.76 -6.46
CA ASN A 97 -34.18 7.83 -6.44
C ASN A 97 -35.27 7.50 -7.48
N PRO A 98 -36.56 7.45 -7.11
CA PRO A 98 -37.65 7.12 -8.02
C PRO A 98 -37.82 8.08 -9.20
N GLU A 99 -37.44 9.36 -9.05
CA GLU A 99 -37.60 10.39 -10.08
C GLU A 99 -36.43 10.39 -11.06
N THR A 100 -35.20 10.20 -10.58
CA THR A 100 -33.99 10.32 -11.42
C THR A 100 -33.41 8.98 -11.86
N GLY A 101 -33.75 7.88 -11.17
CA GLY A 101 -33.17 6.56 -11.39
C GLY A 101 -31.73 6.38 -10.89
N HIS A 102 -31.09 7.43 -10.38
CA HIS A 102 -29.72 7.36 -9.85
C HIS A 102 -29.69 6.73 -8.44
N PRO A 103 -28.60 6.01 -8.08
CA PRO A 103 -28.41 5.51 -6.72
C PRO A 103 -28.50 6.60 -5.66
N LEU A 104 -29.18 6.31 -4.55
CA LEU A 104 -29.05 7.12 -3.34
C LEU A 104 -27.68 6.85 -2.71
N ILE A 105 -26.94 7.92 -2.43
CA ILE A 105 -25.60 7.87 -1.87
C ILE A 105 -25.62 8.38 -0.43
N ARG A 106 -24.89 7.72 0.48
CA ARG A 106 -24.56 8.24 1.80
C ARG A 106 -23.05 8.44 1.94
N LYS A 107 -22.67 9.36 2.83
CA LYS A 107 -21.26 9.51 3.23
C LYS A 107 -20.94 8.51 4.34
N LYS A 108 -19.96 7.64 4.12
CA LYS A 108 -19.44 6.68 5.12
C LYS A 108 -18.02 7.04 5.52
N TYR A 109 -17.69 6.88 6.79
CA TYR A 109 -16.36 7.11 7.34
C TYR A 109 -15.78 5.79 7.82
N SER A 110 -14.46 5.67 7.85
CA SER A 110 -13.78 4.48 8.38
C SER A 110 -13.24 4.72 9.78
N ASP A 111 -14.01 4.30 10.78
CA ASP A 111 -13.60 4.35 12.20
C ASP A 111 -12.41 3.43 12.48
N GLY A 112 -12.32 2.29 11.77
CA GLY A 112 -11.18 1.39 11.83
C GLY A 112 -9.87 2.06 11.40
N LEU A 113 -9.88 2.74 10.25
CA LEU A 113 -8.71 3.51 9.78
C LEU A 113 -8.40 4.69 10.70
N MET A 114 -9.42 5.37 11.24
CA MET A 114 -9.22 6.44 12.23
C MET A 114 -8.49 5.91 13.48
N ALA A 115 -8.96 4.80 14.04
CA ALA A 115 -8.32 4.17 15.19
C ALA A 115 -6.90 3.67 14.88
N PHE A 116 -6.70 3.08 13.70
CA PHE A 116 -5.39 2.63 13.23
C PHE A 116 -4.39 3.79 13.14
N LEU A 117 -4.76 4.90 12.47
CA LEU A 117 -3.92 6.08 12.34
C LEU A 117 -3.57 6.70 13.70
N LEU A 118 -4.54 6.76 14.63
CA LEU A 118 -4.30 7.24 16.00
C LEU A 118 -3.31 6.35 16.76
N LYS A 119 -3.42 5.03 16.64
CA LYS A 119 -2.48 4.08 17.24
C LYS A 119 -1.07 4.19 16.64
N ALA A 120 -0.97 4.31 15.32
CA ALA A 120 0.31 4.45 14.61
C ALA A 120 1.05 5.74 15.02
N HIS A 121 0.34 6.87 15.09
CA HIS A 121 0.95 8.19 15.33
C HIS A 121 1.04 8.59 16.81
N ARG A 122 0.25 7.97 17.70
CA ARG A 122 0.23 8.26 19.14
C ARG A 122 0.23 6.99 20.00
N PRO A 123 1.14 6.03 19.77
CA PRO A 123 1.09 4.72 20.41
C PRO A 123 1.10 4.80 21.93
N ALA A 124 1.84 5.73 22.54
CA ALA A 124 1.86 5.90 24.00
C ALA A 124 0.49 6.22 24.62
N ARG A 125 -0.42 6.84 23.85
CA ARG A 125 -1.79 7.16 24.31
C ARG A 125 -2.79 6.03 24.07
N PHE A 126 -2.48 5.12 23.15
CA PHE A 126 -3.41 4.11 22.66
C PHE A 126 -2.89 2.66 22.77
N LYS A 127 -1.74 2.45 23.42
CA LYS A 127 -1.26 1.12 23.82
C LYS A 127 -2.34 0.47 24.68
N SER A 128 -2.92 -0.63 24.20
CA SER A 128 -3.81 -1.45 25.01
C SER A 128 -3.05 -1.98 26.21
N ALA A 129 -3.73 -2.15 27.35
CA ALA A 129 -3.20 -2.89 28.49
C ALA A 129 -3.12 -4.40 28.18
N GLU A 130 -2.22 -4.80 27.30
CA GLU A 130 -1.96 -6.21 26.98
C GLU A 130 -1.05 -6.80 28.08
N GLY A 131 -1.70 -7.11 29.21
CA GLY A 131 -1.08 -7.75 30.38
C GLY A 131 -2.05 -8.18 31.49
N ALA A 132 -3.36 -7.99 31.34
CA ALA A 132 -4.34 -8.51 32.29
C ALA A 132 -5.04 -9.75 31.69
N ALA A 133 -4.70 -10.92 32.23
CA ALA A 133 -5.42 -12.15 31.97
C ALA A 133 -6.92 -11.97 32.28
N LEU A 134 -7.74 -11.94 31.24
CA LEU A 134 -9.19 -12.09 31.35
C LEU A 134 -9.57 -13.38 30.65
N SER A 135 -9.68 -14.43 31.47
CA SER A 135 -10.52 -15.59 31.21
C SER A 135 -11.96 -15.11 31.06
N GLY A 136 -12.43 -15.08 29.83
CA GLY A 136 -13.78 -14.71 29.46
C GLY A 136 -13.78 -14.57 27.96
N ALA A 137 -14.41 -15.52 27.25
CA ALA A 137 -14.52 -15.49 25.80
C ALA A 137 -15.21 -14.18 25.37
N ILE A 138 -14.41 -13.18 25.00
CA ILE A 138 -14.89 -11.98 24.33
C ILE A 138 -15.07 -12.38 22.88
N SER A 139 -16.31 -12.75 22.53
CA SER A 139 -16.73 -12.78 21.13
C SER A 139 -16.70 -11.34 20.62
N ILE A 140 -15.64 -10.99 19.90
CA ILE A 140 -15.60 -9.77 19.10
C ILE A 140 -16.57 -10.03 17.94
N ASN A 141 -17.81 -9.54 18.07
CA ASN A 141 -18.68 -9.39 16.91
C ASN A 141 -18.10 -8.26 16.06
N ILE A 142 -17.23 -8.64 15.14
CA ILE A 142 -16.90 -7.84 13.97
C ILE A 142 -18.23 -7.67 13.24
N SER A 143 -18.84 -6.50 13.37
CA SER A 143 -19.96 -6.13 12.51
C SER A 143 -19.45 -6.25 11.09
N HIS A 144 -20.05 -7.19 10.36
CA HIS A 144 -19.71 -7.57 9.00
C HIS A 144 -19.80 -6.33 8.11
N ASP A 145 -18.66 -5.67 7.87
CA ASP A 145 -18.50 -4.73 6.75
C ASP A 145 -17.04 -4.40 6.39
N ASP A 146 -16.05 -4.93 7.11
CA ASP A 146 -14.62 -4.86 6.77
C ASP A 146 -14.02 -6.24 6.41
N GLY A 147 -14.88 -7.18 6.00
CA GLY A 147 -14.48 -8.52 5.54
C GLY A 147 -14.08 -8.56 4.07
N ALA A 148 -13.03 -7.83 3.68
CA ALA A 148 -12.38 -8.00 2.38
C ALA A 148 -10.91 -7.56 2.44
N LEU A 149 -10.10 -8.42 3.08
CA LEU A 149 -8.68 -8.59 2.79
C LEU A 149 -8.42 -10.10 2.64
#